data_AF-A0A6M3K654-F1
#
_entry.id   AF-A0A6M3K654-F1
#
_cell.length_a   1.000
_cell.length_b   1.000
_cell.length_c   1.000
_cell.angle_alpha   90.00
_cell.angle_beta   90.00
_cell.angle_gamma   90.00
#
_symmetry.space_group_name_H-M   'P 1'
#
loop_
_entity.id
_entity.type
_entity.pdbx_description
1 polymer ?
#
loop_
_entity_poly.entity_id
_entity_poly.type
_entity_poly.pdbx_seq_one_letter_code
_entity_poly.pdbx_strand_id
1 'polypeptide(L)'
;MKELGVNKILFPDSPEDDWHPVVRNHALARRVLVVARTRIEGKWAAYIDAVPGQDHAREVAQVLRSGDKLPEHIAKVLFPYFEGIPYAH
;
A
#
# COMPACT_ATOMS: atom_id res chain seq x y z
N MET A 1 -3.60 6.36 -18.79
CA MET A 1 -2.89 5.62 -17.73
C MET A 1 -1.37 5.75 -17.90
N LYS A 2 -0.67 6.10 -16.82
CA LYS A 2 0.80 6.14 -16.74
C LYS A 2 1.34 4.91 -16.01
N GLU A 3 2.40 4.31 -16.53
CA GLU A 3 3.15 3.25 -15.84
C GLU A 3 4.27 3.84 -14.97
N LEU A 4 4.38 3.38 -13.72
CA LEU A 4 5.46 3.75 -12.80
C LEU A 4 6.07 2.51 -12.11
N GLY A 5 7.36 2.62 -11.79
CA GLY A 5 8.10 1.61 -11.05
C GLY A 5 8.52 0.38 -11.85
N VAL A 6 9.34 -0.46 -11.21
CA VAL A 6 9.90 -1.67 -11.83
C VAL A 6 8.80 -2.67 -12.21
N ASN A 7 7.74 -2.75 -11.40
CA ASN A 7 6.59 -3.63 -11.63
C ASN A 7 5.47 -2.99 -12.47
N LYS A 8 5.76 -1.86 -13.16
CA LYS A 8 4.85 -1.18 -14.10
C LYS A 8 3.43 -0.98 -13.57
N ILE A 9 3.32 -0.38 -12.39
CA ILE A 9 2.01 -0.11 -11.79
C ILE A 9 1.34 1.04 -12.53
N LEU A 10 0.07 0.85 -12.89
CA LEU A 10 -0.74 1.83 -13.60
C LEU A 10 -1.31 2.88 -12.64
N PHE A 11 -1.18 4.14 -13.03
CA PHE A 11 -1.79 5.29 -12.40
C PHE A 11 -2.67 6.03 -13.42
N PRO A 12 -3.73 6.72 -12.96
CA PRO A 12 -4.59 7.47 -13.86
C PRO A 12 -3.83 8.69 -14.39
N ASP A 13 -4.05 9.02 -15.67
CA ASP A 13 -3.62 10.30 -16.26
C ASP A 13 -4.68 11.39 -16.06
N SER A 14 -5.95 10.97 -15.99
CA SER A 14 -7.11 11.82 -15.75
C SER A 14 -7.94 11.31 -14.57
N PRO A 15 -8.61 12.17 -13.78
CA PRO A 15 -9.56 11.74 -12.74
C PRO A 15 -10.70 10.86 -13.25
N GLU A 16 -10.99 10.89 -14.56
CA GLU A 16 -12.05 10.11 -15.21
C GLU A 16 -11.61 8.70 -15.57
N ASP A 17 -10.31 8.39 -15.49
CA ASP A 17 -9.80 7.06 -15.79
C ASP A 17 -10.32 6.04 -14.76
N ASP A 18 -10.78 4.89 -15.22
CA ASP A 18 -11.18 3.76 -14.36
C ASP A 18 -9.94 3.17 -13.68
N TRP A 19 -9.58 3.74 -12.53
CA TRP A 19 -8.38 3.39 -11.78
C TRP A 19 -8.73 2.78 -10.43
N HIS A 20 -8.05 1.67 -10.15
CA HIS A 20 -8.16 0.96 -8.88
C HIS A 20 -6.80 0.97 -8.18
N PRO A 21 -6.75 1.30 -6.87
CA PRO A 21 -5.51 1.29 -6.12
C PRO A 21 -4.96 -0.13 -6.02
N VAL A 22 -3.66 -0.29 -6.27
CA VAL A 22 -2.96 -1.53 -5.97
C VAL A 22 -2.75 -1.61 -4.47
N VAL A 23 -3.25 -2.69 -3.88
CA VAL A 23 -3.08 -3.00 -2.45
C VAL A 23 -2.24 -4.26 -2.30
N ARG A 24 -1.29 -4.22 -1.37
CA ARG A 24 -0.47 -5.37 -0.94
C ARG A 24 -0.44 -5.39 0.57
N ASN A 25 -0.36 -6.58 1.17
CA ASN A 25 -0.27 -6.72 2.61
C ASN A 25 0.82 -7.74 2.99
N HIS A 26 1.33 -7.61 4.20
CA HIS A 26 2.31 -8.50 4.79
C HIS A 26 2.04 -8.61 6.30
N ALA A 27 1.95 -9.84 6.81
CA ALA A 27 1.77 -10.08 8.24
C ALA A 27 3.15 -10.21 8.91
N LEU A 28 3.48 -9.29 9.81
CA LEU A 28 4.72 -9.40 10.61
C LEU A 28 4.55 -10.40 11.76
N ALA A 29 3.32 -10.56 12.22
CA ALA A 29 2.89 -11.59 13.16
C ALA A 29 1.40 -11.87 12.92
N ARG A 30 0.86 -12.94 13.52
CA ARG A 30 -0.58 -13.27 13.38
C ARG A 30 -1.51 -12.09 13.66
N ARG A 31 -1.17 -11.23 14.63
CA ARG A 31 -2.01 -10.08 15.05
C ARG A 31 -1.43 -8.73 14.65
N VAL A 32 -0.47 -8.70 13.72
CA VAL A 32 0.17 -7.47 13.25
C VAL A 32 0.23 -7.50 11.73
N LEU A 33 -0.54 -6.62 11.10
CA LEU A 33 -0.65 -6.55 9.64
C LEU A 33 -0.12 -5.22 9.13
N VAL A 34 0.68 -5.30 8.08
CA VAL A 34 1.15 -4.14 7.33
C VAL A 34 0.47 -4.15 5.97
N VAL A 35 -0.04 -2.99 5.55
CA VAL A 35 -0.74 -2.83 4.27
C VAL A 35 -0.16 -1.65 3.52
N ALA A 36 0.24 -1.88 2.27
CA ALA A 36 0.64 -0.86 1.32
C ALA A 36 -0.47 -0.61 0.30
N ARG A 37 -0.67 0.66 -0.06
CA ARG A 37 -1.66 1.10 -1.04
C ARG A 37 -1.11 2.23 -1.91
N THR A 38 -1.32 2.11 -3.23
CA THR A 38 -1.11 3.24 -4.15
C THR A 38 -2.23 4.26 -4.02
N ARG A 39 -1.88 5.51 -4.30
CA ARG A 39 -2.78 6.66 -4.22
C ARG A 39 -2.88 7.32 -5.59
N ILE A 40 -3.96 8.07 -5.79
CA ILE A 40 -4.32 8.61 -7.11
C ILE A 40 -3.26 9.58 -7.64
N GLU A 41 -2.51 10.24 -6.76
CA GLU A 41 -1.45 11.20 -7.08
C GLU A 41 -0.13 10.58 -7.58
N GLY A 42 -0.09 9.30 -7.96
CA GLY A 42 1.15 8.66 -8.45
C GLY A 42 2.12 8.24 -7.35
N LYS A 43 1.64 8.10 -6.11
CA LYS A 43 2.46 7.75 -4.93
C LYS A 43 1.90 6.51 -4.22
N TRP A 44 2.63 6.03 -3.22
CA TRP A 44 2.15 4.96 -2.35
C TRP A 44 2.53 5.21 -0.89
N ALA A 45 1.83 4.55 0.03
CA ALA A 45 2.15 4.54 1.44
C ALA A 45 1.91 3.16 2.03
N ALA A 46 2.59 2.84 3.13
CA ALA A 46 2.32 1.65 3.94
C ALA A 46 1.87 2.03 5.34
N TYR A 47 1.03 1.18 5.93
CA TYR A 47 0.41 1.36 7.23
C TYR A 47 0.53 0.07 8.03
N ILE A 48 0.68 0.17 9.33
CA ILE A 48 0.77 -0.96 10.25
C ILE A 48 -0.25 -0.81 11.36
N ASP A 49 -0.92 -1.91 11.74
CA ASP A 49 -1.77 -1.91 12.92
C ASP A 49 -1.88 -3.32 13.51
N ALA A 50 -2.38 -3.38 14.75
CA ALA A 50 -2.84 -4.61 15.36
C ALA A 50 -4.17 -5.05 14.75
N VAL A 51 -4.30 -6.35 14.49
CA VAL A 51 -5.50 -6.97 13.90
C VAL A 51 -5.96 -8.18 14.72
N PRO A 52 -7.23 -8.62 14.55
CA PRO A 52 -7.71 -9.86 15.17
C PRO A 52 -6.86 -11.08 14.82
N GLY A 53 -6.32 -11.14 13.60
CA GLY A 53 -5.45 -12.21 13.14
C GLY A 53 -6.20 -13.46 12.73
N GLN A 54 -7.38 -13.28 12.15
CA GLN A 54 -8.29 -14.33 11.72
C GLN A 54 -8.41 -14.39 10.20
N ASP A 55 -8.56 -13.23 9.55
CA ASP A 55 -8.67 -13.11 8.10
C ASP A 55 -8.04 -11.79 7.63
N HIS A 56 -6.77 -11.86 7.21
CA HIS A 56 -6.03 -10.70 6.76
C HIS A 56 -6.63 -10.04 5.51
N ALA A 57 -7.35 -10.78 4.65
CA ALA A 57 -8.00 -10.18 3.49
C ALA A 57 -9.11 -9.21 3.91
N ARG A 58 -9.83 -9.52 5.00
CA ARG A 58 -10.86 -8.64 5.58
C ARG A 58 -10.27 -7.55 6.46
N GLU A 59 -9.15 -7.81 7.13
CA GLU A 59 -8.50 -6.88 8.05
C GLU A 59 -7.75 -5.74 7.35
N VAL A 60 -7.37 -5.91 6.07
CA VAL A 60 -6.73 -4.86 5.24
C VAL A 60 -7.45 -3.52 5.35
N ALA A 61 -8.78 -3.53 5.28
CA ALA A 61 -9.57 -2.30 5.29
C ALA A 61 -9.49 -1.57 6.64
N GLN A 62 -9.30 -2.29 7.75
CA GLN A 62 -9.09 -1.68 9.06
C GLN A 62 -7.74 -0.95 9.09
N VAL A 63 -6.65 -1.63 8.70
CA VAL A 63 -5.31 -1.05 8.71
C VAL A 63 -5.23 0.19 7.82
N LEU A 64 -5.88 0.19 6.65
CA LEU A 64 -5.91 1.37 5.77
C LEU A 64 -6.71 2.56 6.33
N ARG A 65 -7.62 2.34 7.28
CA ARG A 65 -8.43 3.40 7.89
C ARG A 65 -7.76 4.02 9.11
N SER A 66 -7.14 3.21 9.96
CA SER A 66 -6.65 3.64 11.28
C SER A 66 -5.19 3.33 11.57
N GLY A 67 -4.53 2.53 10.73
CA GLY A 67 -3.17 2.10 10.99
C GLY A 67 -2.18 3.25 10.92
N ASP A 68 -1.09 3.10 11.67
CA ASP A 68 -0.01 4.07 11.70
C ASP A 68 0.79 3.99 10.39
N LYS A 69 1.01 5.14 9.77
CA LYS A 69 1.80 5.23 8.54
C LYS A 69 3.26 4.89 8.84
N LEU A 70 3.82 3.93 8.11
CA LEU A 70 5.21 3.54 8.28
C LEU A 70 6.18 4.59 7.72
N PRO A 71 7.37 4.75 8.33
CA PRO A 71 8.48 5.46 7.73
C PRO A 71 8.86 4.84 6.38
N GLU A 72 9.23 5.69 5.41
CA GLU A 72 9.53 5.26 4.03
C GLU A 72 10.59 4.15 3.97
N HIS A 73 11.67 4.26 4.74
CA HIS A 73 12.76 3.28 4.71
C HIS A 73 12.30 1.88 5.16
N ILE A 74 11.38 1.79 6.13
CA ILE A 74 10.78 0.51 6.54
C ILE A 74 9.79 0.01 5.48
N ALA A 75 8.95 0.90 4.95
CA ALA A 75 7.97 0.54 3.94
C ALA A 75 8.63 -0.05 2.68
N LYS A 76 9.73 0.56 2.21
CA LYS A 76 10.50 0.06 1.04
C LYS A 76 11.09 -1.32 1.26
N VAL A 77 11.55 -1.62 2.47
CA VAL A 77 12.06 -2.96 2.81
C VAL A 77 10.94 -4.00 2.77
N LEU A 78 9.76 -3.67 3.28
CA LEU A 78 8.62 -4.59 3.35
C LEU A 78 7.90 -4.77 2.00
N PHE A 79 7.89 -3.75 1.15
CA PHE A 79 7.20 -3.77 -0.14
C PHE A 79 8.12 -3.35 -1.30
N PRO A 80 9.12 -4.18 -1.64
CA PRO A 80 9.96 -3.94 -2.82
C PRO A 80 9.14 -3.90 -4.12
N TYR A 81 7.91 -4.43 -4.11
CA TYR A 81 6.97 -4.34 -5.23
C TYR A 81 6.74 -2.91 -5.73
N PHE A 82 6.85 -1.89 -4.87
CA PHE A 82 6.67 -0.48 -5.25
C PHE A 82 7.99 0.24 -5.57
N GLU A 83 9.08 -0.49 -5.83
CA GLU A 83 10.35 0.08 -6.23
C GLU A 83 10.21 0.99 -7.47
N GLY A 84 10.82 2.17 -7.40
CA GLY A 84 10.73 3.20 -8.44
C GLY A 84 9.46 4.05 -8.40
N ILE A 85 8.57 3.86 -7.41
CA ILE A 85 7.37 4.69 -7.21
C ILE A 85 7.59 5.60 -5.98
N PRO A 86 7.33 6.92 -6.08
CA PRO A 86 7.53 7.83 -4.96
C PRO A 86 6.67 7.48 -3.74
N TYR A 87 7.26 7.56 -2.55
CA TYR A 87 6.52 7.41 -1.30
C TYR A 87 5.73 8.69 -0.99
N ALA A 88 4.53 8.55 -0.45
CA ALA A 88 3.76 9.68 0.04
C ALA A 88 4.28 10.05 1.43
N HIS A 89 4.80 11.27 1.60
CA HIS A 89 5.19 11.81 2.91
C HIS A 89 4.00 12.39 3.67
#